data_AF-A0A8S0FH25-F1
#
_entry.id   AF-A0A8S0FH25-F1
#
_cell.length_a   1.000
_cell.length_b   1.000
_cell.length_c   1.000
_cell.angle_alpha   90.00
_cell.angle_beta   90.00
_cell.angle_gamma   90.00
#
_symmetry.space_group_name_H-M   'P 1'
#
loop_
_entity.id
_entity.type
_entity.pdbx_description
1 polymer ?
#
loop_
_entity_poly.entity_id
_entity_poly.type
_entity_poly.pdbx_seq_one_letter_code
_entity_poly.pdbx_strand_id
1 'polypeptide(L)' 'MYSAKIAGIKAADEGLEVKGSSMASDAFFPFRDGIDAAAAAGVTCVIQPGGSIRDDEVIAAADEHGIAMLFTDMRHFRH' A
#
# COMPACT_ATOMS: atom_id res chain seq x y z
N MET A 1 -0.74 -7.60 6.21
CA MET A 1 0.56 -8.21 5.88
C MET A 1 0.49 -9.31 4.80
N TYR A 2 -0.34 -10.37 4.92
CA TYR A 2 -0.35 -11.48 3.94
C TYR A 2 -0.78 -11.09 2.51
N SER A 3 -1.75 -10.19 2.35
CA SER A 3 -2.29 -9.77 1.05
C SER A 3 -1.26 -9.05 0.16
N ALA A 4 -0.57 -8.04 0.70
CA ALA A 4 0.49 -7.32 -0.01
C ALA A 4 1.65 -8.25 -0.42
N LYS A 5 1.98 -9.22 0.45
CA LYS A 5 3.03 -10.21 0.16
C LYS A 5 2.64 -11.18 -0.96
N ILE A 6 1.37 -11.62 -1.01
CA ILE A 6 0.87 -12.49 -2.09
C ILE A 6 0.87 -11.75 -3.43
N ALA A 7 0.51 -10.47 -3.46
CA ALA A 7 0.55 -9.66 -4.68
C ALA A 7 1.99 -9.52 -5.20
N GLY A 8 2.95 -9.23 -4.33
CA GLY A 8 4.37 -9.17 -4.70
C GLY A 8 4.92 -10.51 -5.19
N ILE A 9 4.56 -11.63 -4.54
CA ILE A 9 4.99 -12.98 -4.95
C ILE A 9 4.40 -13.34 -6.32
N LYS A 10 3.10 -13.11 -6.56
CA LYS A 10 2.48 -13.40 -7.86
C LYS A 10 3.06 -12.55 -8.99
N ALA A 11 3.33 -11.27 -8.75
CA ALA A 11 3.97 -10.42 -9.76
C ALA A 11 5.39 -10.88 -10.08
N ALA A 12 6.16 -11.30 -9.06
CA ALA A 12 7.49 -11.88 -9.26
C ALA A 12 7.42 -13.23 -10.01
N ASP A 13 6.47 -14.10 -9.67
CA ASP A 13 6.23 -15.38 -10.34
C ASP A 13 5.80 -15.21 -11.81
N GLU A 14 5.08 -14.13 -12.13
CA GLU A 14 4.69 -13.77 -13.51
C GLU A 14 5.72 -12.91 -14.24
N GLY A 15 6.87 -12.59 -13.63
CA GLY A 15 7.91 -11.76 -14.23
C GLY A 15 7.49 -10.31 -14.50
N LEU A 16 6.47 -9.83 -13.78
CA LEU A 16 5.93 -8.49 -13.91
C LEU A 16 6.73 -7.50 -13.05
N GLU A 17 7.23 -6.43 -13.66
CA GLU A 17 7.82 -5.32 -12.90
C GLU A 17 6.73 -4.55 -12.16
N VAL A 18 6.80 -4.57 -10.83
CA VAL A 18 5.93 -3.78 -9.95
C VAL A 18 6.49 -2.36 -9.74
N LYS A 19 7.70 -2.10 -10.26
CA LYS A 19 8.38 -0.81 -10.17
C LYS A 19 7.61 0.26 -10.96
N GLY A 20 7.28 1.36 -10.30
CA GLY A 20 6.48 2.44 -10.90
C GLY A 20 4.97 2.18 -10.85
N SER A 21 4.52 1.06 -10.28
CA SER A 21 3.09 0.77 -10.16
C SER A 21 2.40 1.59 -9.05
N SER A 22 1.07 1.57 -9.08
CA SER A 22 0.20 2.14 -8.05
C SER A 22 -0.53 1.01 -7.31
N MET A 23 -0.61 1.09 -5.99
CA MET A 23 -1.30 0.13 -5.13
C MET A 23 -2.61 0.73 -4.60
N ALA A 24 -3.69 -0.04 -4.65
CA ALA A 24 -4.97 0.34 -4.06
C ALA A 24 -5.36 -0.65 -2.96
N SER A 25 -5.82 -0.13 -1.83
CA SER A 25 -6.39 -0.91 -0.73
C SER A 25 -7.84 -0.49 -0.51
N ASP A 26 -8.73 -1.48 -0.38
CA ASP A 26 -10.16 -1.28 -0.11
C ASP A 26 -10.44 -0.99 1.38
N ALA A 27 -9.47 -1.28 2.25
CA ALA A 27 -9.46 -0.99 3.67
C ALA A 27 -8.22 -0.17 4.07
N PHE A 28 -8.26 0.46 5.25
CA PHE A 28 -7.13 1.23 5.76
C PHE A 28 -5.95 0.32 6.16
N PHE A 29 -4.74 0.86 6.10
CA PHE A 29 -3.52 0.24 6.60
C PHE A 29 -3.41 0.44 8.12
N PRO A 30 -3.40 -0.63 8.92
CA PRO A 30 -3.31 -0.49 10.37
C PRO A 30 -1.90 -0.12 10.87
N PHE A 31 -0.86 -0.39 10.06
CA PHE A 31 0.54 -0.15 10.38
C PHE A 31 1.36 0.20 9.13
N ARG A 32 2.55 0.78 9.33
CA ARG A 32 3.49 1.15 8.24
C ARG A 32 4.07 -0.03 7.47
N ASP A 33 3.99 -1.25 8.00
CA ASP A 33 4.55 -2.47 7.40
C ASP A 33 4.07 -2.71 5.96
N GLY A 34 2.81 -2.35 5.66
CA GLY A 34 2.25 -2.41 4.32
C GLY A 34 2.91 -1.45 3.34
N ILE A 35 3.30 -0.26 3.80
CA ILE A 35 3.97 0.76 2.99
C ILE A 35 5.43 0.40 2.77
N ASP A 36 6.13 -0.06 3.81
CA ASP A 36 7.52 -0.53 3.68
C ASP A 36 7.61 -1.70 2.68
N ALA A 37 6.63 -2.62 2.69
CA ALA A 37 6.56 -3.71 1.72
C ALA A 37 6.27 -3.21 0.29
N ALA A 38 5.38 -2.21 0.13
CA ALA A 38 5.08 -1.61 -1.16
C ALA A 38 6.29 -0.85 -1.74
N ALA A 39 7.02 -0.12 -0.89
CA ALA A 39 8.27 0.55 -1.25
C ALA A 39 9.32 -0.46 -1.74
N ALA A 40 9.51 -1.58 -1.02
CA ALA A 40 10.41 -2.66 -1.42
C ALA A 40 10.02 -3.30 -2.76
N ALA A 41 8.72 -3.32 -3.10
CA ALA A 41 8.21 -3.76 -4.40
C ALA A 41 8.34 -2.69 -5.50
N GLY A 42 8.72 -1.45 -5.17
CA GLY A 42 8.87 -0.35 -6.13
C GLY A 42 7.58 0.39 -6.46
N VAL A 43 6.57 0.31 -5.60
CA VAL A 43 5.32 1.09 -5.73
C VAL A 43 5.64 2.58 -5.56
N THR A 44 5.02 3.42 -6.38
CA THR A 44 5.21 4.88 -6.36
C THR A 44 3.99 5.65 -5.84
N CYS A 45 2.84 4.99 -5.79
CA CYS A 45 1.59 5.59 -5.35
C CYS A 45 0.73 4.58 -4.59
N VAL A 46 0.09 5.00 -3.50
CA VAL A 46 -0.81 4.19 -2.67
C VAL A 46 -2.11 4.95 -2.45
N ILE A 47 -3.25 4.28 -2.70
CA ILE A 47 -4.59 4.79 -2.41
C ILE A 47 -5.28 3.91 -1.37
N GLN A 48 -5.84 4.53 -0.32
CA GLN A 48 -6.59 3.83 0.73
C GLN A 48 -7.73 4.70 1.27
N PRO A 49 -8.69 4.17 2.07
CA PRO A 49 -9.73 4.98 2.68
C PRO A 49 -9.22 5.96 3.76
N GLY A 50 -8.20 5.57 4.53
CA GLY A 50 -7.82 6.25 5.77
C GLY A 50 -8.77 5.91 6.93
N GLY A 51 -8.49 6.49 8.11
CA GLY A 51 -9.28 6.28 9.34
C GLY A 51 -8.63 5.35 10.36
N SER A 52 -7.33 5.08 10.22
CA SER A 52 -6.55 4.36 11.23
C SER A 52 -6.16 5.30 12.37
N ILE A 53 -6.09 4.81 13.60
CA ILE A 53 -5.49 5.55 14.74
C ILE A 53 -4.01 5.86 14.46
N ARG A 54 -3.36 5.10 13.58
CA ARG A 54 -1.93 5.20 13.25
C ARG A 54 -1.66 5.73 11.85
N ASP A 55 -2.60 6.45 11.23
CA ASP A 55 -2.39 7.00 9.89
C ASP A 55 -1.13 7.89 9.83
N ASP A 56 -0.79 8.61 10.90
CA ASP A 56 0.44 9.42 10.96
C ASP A 56 1.72 8.59 10.74
N GLU A 57 1.79 7.38 11.31
CA GLU A 57 2.94 6.48 11.11
C GLU A 57 3.00 5.95 9.68
N VAL A 58 1.84 5.75 9.05
CA VAL A 58 1.68 5.23 7.69
C VAL A 58 2.04 6.31 6.66
N ILE A 59 1.61 7.55 6.89
CA ILE A 59 1.93 8.72 6.07
C ILE A 59 3.43 9.01 6.14
N ALA A 60 4.01 9.02 7.36
CA ALA A 60 5.44 9.23 7.53
C ALA A 60 6.28 8.19 6.76
N ALA A 61 5.85 6.92 6.76
CA ALA A 61 6.51 5.89 5.98
C ALA A 61 6.39 6.14 4.47
N ALA A 62 5.24 6.61 3.98
CA ALA A 62 5.09 6.96 2.57
C ALA A 62 5.99 8.13 2.17
N ASP A 63 6.09 9.16 3.01
CA ASP A 63 6.97 10.31 2.80
C ASP A 63 8.45 9.90 2.81
N GLU A 64 8.86 9.03 3.75
CA GLU A 64 10.23 8.48 3.84
C GLU A 64 10.64 7.77 2.53
N HIS A 65 9.72 7.06 1.89
CA HIS A 65 9.95 6.31 0.65
C HIS A 65 9.61 7.10 -0.62
N GLY A 66 9.15 8.37 -0.50
CA GLY A 66 8.74 9.19 -1.64
C GLY A 66 7.52 8.65 -2.40
N ILE A 67 6.62 7.96 -1.69
CA ILE A 67 5.41 7.36 -2.24
C ILE A 67 4.27 8.37 -2.12
N ALA A 68 3.58 8.65 -3.23
CA ALA A 68 2.36 9.46 -3.19
C ALA A 68 1.24 8.69 -2.47
N MET A 69 0.67 9.24 -1.40
CA MET A 69 -0.43 8.61 -0.67
C MET A 69 -1.73 9.41 -0.82
N LEU A 70 -2.82 8.73 -1.14
CA LEU A 70 -4.15 9.32 -1.30
C LEU A 70 -5.17 8.66 -0.37
N PHE A 71 -5.99 9.49 0.28
CA PHE A 71 -7.13 9.04 1.10
C PHE A 71 -8.45 9.26 0.36
N THR A 72 -9.24 8.20 0.23
CA THR A 72 -10.55 8.26 -0.44
C THR A 72 -11.72 8.58 0.49
N ASP A 73 -11.51 8.44 1.81
CA ASP A 73 -12.56 8.55 2.85
C ASP A 73 -13.78 7.62 2.58
N MET A 74 -13.58 6.59 1.75
CA MET A 74 -14.62 5.68 1.28
C MET A 74 -14.11 4.24 1.30
N ARG A 75 -14.70 3.41 2.16
CA ARG A 75 -14.36 1.98 2.31
C ARG A 75 -15.24 1.12 1.40
N HIS A 76 -14.63 0.44 0.42
CA HIS A 76 -15.32 -0.48 -0.49
C HIS A 76 -15.28 -1.92 0.03
N PHE A 77 -15.95 -2.18 1.15
CA PHE A 77 -15.96 -3.52 1.74
C PHE A 77 -17.05 -4.41 1.12
N ARG A 78 -16.65 -5.60 0.68
CA ARG A 78 -17.55 -6.64 0.12
C ARG A 78 -17.28 -7.98 0.80
N HIS A 79 -18.33 -8.61 1.32
CA HIS A 79 -18.31 -9.96 1.88
C HIS A 79 -18.27 -11.02 0.77
#